data_AF-A0A813JX67-F1
#
_entry.id   AF-A0A813JX67-F1
#
_cell.length_a   1.000
_cell.length_b   1.000
_cell.length_c   1.000
_cell.angle_alpha   90.00
_cell.angle_beta   90.00
_cell.angle_gamma   90.00
#
_symmetry.space_group_name_H-M   'P 1'
#
loop_
_entity.id
_entity.type
_entity.pdbx_description
1 polymer ?
#
loop_
_entity_poly.entity_id
_entity_poly.type
_entity_poly.pdbx_seq_one_letter_code
_entity_poly.pdbx_strand_id
1 'polypeptide(L)'
;MATAEITEDSASTDDDRAGSDDEPARQEPGSQTQQIACNVDQAGNGSIKGRASSQDAARSSASSGAQLKMSGSSSSSRAGLQNARGRQRPSSQAKVETGVGIGEAEPLRGLKFSFLCLSGVDDSVSPRTLCDISQEFSFVEWGVNFRADKQGKEPRYASLAWLRQLREEIDRRQQTGKFAPIHFAAHLGGEYCVDVMKGDASLVRTLWEDYGFLRVQLSPTRVHGVNSSQLRKYLASLKSVISALPQVEFVLEVTKETRGLSFALMDDPQPNLAFFFNCEGQEPSPSPSSSSRSHAPENGPSLASSENGVSEKAARELRSSGPGGKEGDANSSGSRAPTPPRRPPPCPHPGIHVGYGGCLTADNLRDELRRIAAAVDDPRRPVWIDLEAGLRSQGPGRHDEFDLGKVWACIRIIFDLGLPRPRPSYAAAR
;
A
#
# COMPACT_ATOMS: atom_id res chain seq x y z
N MET A 1 -26.93 71.48 -25.85
CA MET A 1 -28.15 70.65 -25.96
C MET A 1 -27.82 69.28 -25.37
N ALA A 2 -28.30 68.84 -24.21
CA ALA A 2 -29.02 69.46 -23.10
C ALA A 2 -28.47 68.81 -21.81
N THR A 3 -28.39 69.60 -20.76
CA THR A 3 -27.91 69.32 -19.40
C THR A 3 -29.09 69.26 -18.42
N ALA A 4 -28.97 68.47 -17.34
CA ALA A 4 -29.65 68.58 -16.04
C ALA A 4 -28.89 67.61 -15.09
N GLU A 5 -28.23 67.94 -13.98
CA GLU A 5 -28.48 68.81 -12.79
C GLU A 5 -29.65 68.38 -11.88
N ILE A 6 -29.45 68.61 -10.56
CA ILE A 6 -30.25 68.35 -9.33
C ILE A 6 -29.52 67.31 -8.43
N THR A 7 -28.69 67.66 -7.43
CA THR A 7 -28.77 68.44 -6.16
C THR A 7 -28.78 67.54 -4.92
N GLU A 8 -28.00 68.00 -3.95
CA GLU A 8 -27.72 67.51 -2.60
C GLU A 8 -28.97 67.44 -1.70
N ASP A 9 -28.96 66.57 -0.68
CA ASP A 9 -29.37 67.03 0.64
C ASP A 9 -28.78 66.17 1.79
N SER A 10 -28.39 66.90 2.82
CA SER A 10 -27.73 66.52 4.07
C SER A 10 -28.71 66.03 5.14
N ALA A 11 -28.30 65.09 5.99
CA ALA A 11 -28.81 64.99 7.36
C ALA A 11 -27.78 64.35 8.31
N SER A 12 -27.32 65.16 9.24
CA SER A 12 -26.57 64.86 10.45
C SER A 12 -27.42 64.13 11.49
N THR A 13 -26.80 63.24 12.27
CA THR A 13 -27.03 63.19 13.72
C THR A 13 -25.76 62.69 14.40
N ASP A 14 -25.22 63.54 15.26
CA ASP A 14 -24.32 63.22 16.35
C ASP A 14 -24.88 62.09 17.22
N ASP A 15 -24.01 61.22 17.73
CA ASP A 15 -24.16 60.76 19.11
C ASP A 15 -22.81 60.32 19.69
N ASP A 16 -22.44 61.03 20.74
CA ASP A 16 -21.30 60.80 21.60
C ASP A 16 -21.39 59.45 22.32
N ARG A 17 -20.29 58.70 22.37
CA ARG A 17 -19.98 57.93 23.59
C ARG A 17 -18.49 57.65 23.77
N ALA A 18 -17.99 58.25 24.83
CA ALA A 18 -16.67 58.09 25.39
C ALA A 18 -16.44 56.68 25.98
N GLY A 19 -15.23 56.17 25.72
CA GLY A 19 -14.30 55.61 26.70
C GLY A 19 -14.72 54.46 27.61
N SER A 20 -14.05 53.32 27.46
CA SER A 20 -13.09 52.85 28.48
C SER A 20 -12.26 51.68 27.94
N ASP A 21 -10.95 51.89 27.96
CA ASP A 21 -9.91 50.89 27.76
C ASP A 21 -9.95 49.84 28.88
N ASP A 22 -9.89 48.56 28.50
CA ASP A 22 -9.30 47.49 29.31
C ASP A 22 -9.09 46.25 28.42
N GLU A 23 -7.88 46.13 27.88
CA GLU A 23 -7.42 45.00 27.08
C GLU A 23 -6.60 44.06 28.00
N PRO A 24 -7.07 42.83 28.32
CA PRO A 24 -6.24 41.86 29.00
C PRO A 24 -5.41 41.07 27.98
N ALA A 25 -4.09 41.08 28.23
CA ALA A 25 -3.06 40.34 27.53
C ALA A 25 -3.44 38.87 27.28
N ARG A 26 -3.43 38.47 26.00
CA ARG A 26 -3.46 37.07 25.58
C ARG A 26 -2.11 36.42 25.88
N GLN A 27 -2.09 35.52 26.85
CA GLN A 27 -1.00 34.56 27.05
C GLN A 27 -1.07 33.51 25.92
N GLU A 28 0.05 33.33 25.21
CA GLU A 28 0.22 32.20 24.31
C GLU A 28 0.41 30.90 25.10
N PRO A 29 -0.34 29.82 24.80
CA PRO A 29 -0.04 28.52 25.36
C PRO A 29 1.15 27.91 24.60
N GLY A 30 2.27 27.77 25.31
CA GLY A 30 3.43 27.01 24.86
C GLY A 30 3.07 25.57 24.51
N SER A 31 3.56 25.11 23.36
CA SER A 31 3.41 23.75 22.88
C SER A 31 4.17 22.77 23.79
N GLN A 32 3.48 22.12 24.71
CA GLN A 32 3.95 20.88 25.33
C GLN A 32 3.58 19.72 24.40
N THR A 33 4.57 19.20 23.68
CA THR A 33 4.48 17.89 23.03
C THR A 33 4.37 16.82 24.11
N GLN A 34 3.14 16.39 24.43
CA GLN A 34 2.92 15.20 25.23
C GLN A 34 3.31 13.98 24.40
N GLN A 35 4.34 13.26 24.85
CA GLN A 35 4.63 11.91 24.40
C GLN A 35 3.42 11.02 24.76
N ILE A 36 2.60 10.69 23.76
CA ILE A 36 1.62 9.62 23.89
C ILE A 36 2.42 8.32 23.92
N ALA A 37 2.66 7.80 25.12
CA ALA A 37 3.11 6.45 25.30
C ALA A 37 2.00 5.52 24.80
N CYS A 38 2.16 4.98 23.59
CA CYS A 38 1.39 3.83 23.14
C CYS A 38 1.73 2.65 24.07
N ASN A 39 0.95 2.47 25.13
CA ASN A 39 0.97 1.27 25.96
C ASN A 39 0.34 0.12 25.14
N VAL A 40 1.16 -0.47 24.27
CA VAL A 40 0.93 -1.80 23.70
C VAL A 40 1.99 -2.70 24.31
N ASP A 41 1.77 -3.10 25.56
CA ASP A 41 2.34 -4.32 26.16
C ASP A 41 1.80 -4.48 27.58
N GLN A 42 0.86 -5.42 27.75
CA GLN A 42 0.68 -6.34 28.90
C GLN A 42 -0.75 -6.88 28.92
N ALA A 43 -0.99 -7.90 28.10
CA ALA A 43 -2.06 -8.86 28.36
C ALA A 43 -1.44 -10.25 28.47
N GLY A 44 -1.36 -10.75 29.70
CA GLY A 44 -1.03 -12.16 29.95
C GLY A 44 -0.07 -12.36 31.11
N ASN A 45 -0.58 -12.48 32.33
CA ASN A 45 -0.15 -13.61 33.13
C ASN A 45 -1.22 -14.07 34.11
N GLY A 46 -1.58 -15.34 33.96
CA GLY A 46 -2.51 -16.04 34.81
C GLY A 46 -1.97 -16.21 36.22
N SER A 47 -2.91 -16.13 37.16
CA SER A 47 -2.76 -16.39 38.58
C SER A 47 -2.13 -17.77 38.85
N ILE A 48 -0.91 -17.79 39.38
CA ILE A 48 -0.38 -18.92 40.16
C ILE A 48 0.00 -18.36 41.53
N LYS A 49 -0.77 -18.75 42.55
CA LYS A 49 -0.46 -18.55 43.96
C LYS A 49 0.80 -19.35 44.31
N GLY A 50 1.88 -18.65 44.67
CA GLY A 50 3.10 -19.23 45.22
C GLY A 50 3.67 -18.31 46.30
N ARG A 51 3.84 -18.87 47.49
CA ARG A 51 4.18 -18.22 48.77
C ARG A 51 5.57 -17.55 48.75
N ALA A 52 5.68 -16.43 49.46
CA ALA A 52 6.90 -15.68 49.72
C ALA A 52 7.68 -16.20 50.94
N SER A 53 9.02 -16.14 50.83
CA SER A 53 10.05 -15.91 51.86
C SER A 53 11.41 -16.15 51.18
N SER A 54 12.50 -15.41 51.33
CA SER A 54 12.90 -14.27 52.14
C SER A 54 14.37 -13.98 51.78
N GLN A 55 14.85 -12.80 52.15
CA GLN A 55 16.24 -12.45 52.52
C GLN A 55 17.29 -12.06 51.47
N ASP A 56 17.91 -10.92 51.80
CA ASP A 56 19.33 -10.54 51.68
C ASP A 56 19.90 -10.20 50.30
N ALA A 57 20.78 -9.22 50.10
CA ALA A 57 21.36 -8.20 50.96
C ALA A 57 21.95 -7.09 50.07
N ALA A 58 22.13 -5.91 50.66
CA ALA A 58 22.81 -4.76 50.11
C ALA A 58 24.25 -5.06 49.63
N ARG A 59 24.71 -4.34 48.61
CA ARG A 59 26.07 -3.74 48.61
C ARG A 59 26.20 -2.62 47.58
N SER A 60 26.76 -1.54 48.09
CA SER A 60 27.20 -0.31 47.46
C SER A 60 28.40 -0.51 46.54
N SER A 61 28.56 0.36 45.54
CA SER A 61 29.79 1.14 45.35
C SER A 61 29.66 2.11 44.18
N ALA A 62 30.01 3.36 44.46
CA ALA A 62 30.29 4.40 43.50
C ALA A 62 31.74 4.25 42.97
N SER A 63 32.02 4.75 41.77
CA SER A 63 33.09 5.75 41.52
C SER A 63 33.43 5.92 40.03
N SER A 64 33.76 7.17 39.68
CA SER A 64 34.70 7.64 38.64
C SER A 64 34.46 7.20 37.19
N GLY A 65 34.35 8.07 36.19
CA GLY A 65 35.04 9.34 36.00
C GLY A 65 36.37 9.12 35.28
N ALA A 66 36.36 9.11 33.95
CA ALA A 66 37.57 9.26 33.13
C ALA A 66 37.22 9.77 31.71
N GLN A 67 37.48 11.06 31.49
CA GLN A 67 37.63 11.66 30.17
C GLN A 67 38.88 11.09 29.47
N LEU A 68 38.74 10.67 28.22
CA LEU A 68 39.86 10.37 27.34
C LEU A 68 39.74 11.21 26.07
N LYS A 69 40.54 12.28 26.03
CA LYS A 69 40.95 12.97 24.80
C LYS A 69 41.91 12.05 24.05
N MET A 70 41.67 11.82 22.77
CA MET A 70 42.72 11.41 21.83
C MET A 70 42.62 12.29 20.57
N SER A 71 43.77 12.80 20.20
CA SER A 71 44.08 13.78 19.17
C SER A 71 45.15 13.22 18.25
N GLY A 72 45.12 13.63 16.98
CA GLY A 72 46.17 13.33 15.98
C GLY A 72 45.96 11.99 15.30
N SER A 73 46.33 11.77 14.05
CA SER A 73 47.07 12.59 13.09
C SER A 73 47.02 11.90 11.73
N SER A 74 46.99 12.72 10.69
CA SER A 74 47.22 12.42 9.27
C SER A 74 48.41 11.48 8.99
N SER A 75 48.25 10.57 8.03
CA SER A 75 49.34 10.26 7.10
C SER A 75 48.82 9.77 5.75
N SER A 76 49.39 10.41 4.72
CA SER A 76 49.23 10.18 3.30
C SER A 76 50.07 8.97 2.88
N SER A 77 49.59 8.15 1.95
CA SER A 77 50.41 7.14 1.26
C SER A 77 49.92 6.97 -0.17
N ARG A 78 50.61 7.65 -1.09
CA ARG A 78 50.50 7.55 -2.54
C ARG A 78 51.57 6.54 -3.00
N ALA A 79 51.15 5.41 -3.55
CA ALA A 79 51.96 4.50 -4.37
C ALA A 79 50.99 3.95 -5.44
N GLY A 80 51.23 3.98 -6.75
CA GLY A 80 52.50 3.91 -7.45
C GLY A 80 52.66 2.50 -8.04
N LEU A 81 51.85 2.13 -9.03
CA LEU A 81 52.02 0.89 -9.80
C LEU A 81 51.73 1.15 -11.28
N GLN A 82 52.82 1.23 -12.05
CA GLN A 82 52.87 1.04 -13.49
C GLN A 82 53.19 -0.44 -13.80
N ASN A 83 52.89 -0.83 -15.04
CA ASN A 83 53.25 -2.05 -15.78
C ASN A 83 52.27 -3.23 -15.70
N ALA A 84 51.64 -3.55 -16.84
CA ALA A 84 52.05 -4.71 -17.64
C ALA A 84 51.30 -4.75 -18.98
N ARG A 85 52.09 -4.86 -20.06
CA ARG A 85 51.65 -5.08 -21.44
C ARG A 85 51.20 -6.53 -21.66
N GLY A 86 50.24 -6.71 -22.55
CA GLY A 86 50.27 -7.77 -23.56
C GLY A 86 49.70 -9.14 -23.19
N ARG A 87 48.40 -9.36 -23.50
CA ARG A 87 47.90 -10.67 -23.92
C ARG A 87 46.87 -10.50 -25.04
N GLN A 88 47.23 -11.00 -26.22
CA GLN A 88 46.34 -11.17 -27.36
C GLN A 88 45.22 -12.17 -26.99
N ARG A 89 43.97 -11.83 -27.33
CA ARG A 89 42.81 -12.71 -27.25
C ARG A 89 42.48 -13.23 -28.66
N PRO A 90 42.23 -14.53 -28.84
CA PRO A 90 41.75 -15.07 -30.10
C PRO A 90 40.29 -14.65 -30.33
N SER A 91 40.05 -14.08 -31.51
CA SER A 91 38.75 -13.70 -32.03
C SER A 91 38.02 -14.90 -32.60
N SER A 92 37.03 -15.41 -31.88
CA SER A 92 35.95 -16.23 -32.44
C SER A 92 34.63 -15.69 -31.93
N GLN A 93 34.19 -14.58 -32.52
CA GLN A 93 32.84 -14.05 -32.34
C GLN A 93 31.87 -14.96 -33.09
N ALA A 94 31.22 -15.86 -32.36
CA ALA A 94 29.96 -16.44 -32.79
C ALA A 94 28.93 -15.30 -32.84
N LYS A 95 28.41 -15.06 -34.05
CA LYS A 95 27.34 -14.10 -34.33
C LYS A 95 26.04 -14.63 -33.71
N VAL A 96 25.81 -14.30 -32.44
CA VAL A 96 24.51 -14.53 -31.80
C VAL A 96 23.55 -13.50 -32.39
N GLU A 97 22.64 -13.97 -33.23
CA GLU A 97 21.54 -13.17 -33.77
C GLU A 97 20.50 -12.89 -32.66
N THR A 98 20.82 -11.99 -31.73
CA THR A 98 19.83 -11.36 -30.86
C THR A 98 19.13 -10.23 -31.64
N GLY A 99 18.35 -10.61 -32.64
CA GLY A 99 17.70 -9.72 -33.58
C GLY A 99 16.19 -9.64 -33.41
N VAL A 100 15.66 -9.73 -32.18
CA VAL A 100 14.29 -9.24 -31.94
C VAL A 100 14.44 -7.74 -31.78
N GLY A 101 14.20 -7.01 -32.87
CA GLY A 101 14.14 -5.55 -32.84
C GLY A 101 13.14 -5.14 -31.77
N ILE A 102 13.64 -4.65 -30.65
CA ILE A 102 12.83 -4.01 -29.63
C ILE A 102 12.41 -2.69 -30.28
N GLY A 103 11.32 -2.75 -31.06
CA GLY A 103 10.73 -1.56 -31.67
C GLY A 103 10.55 -0.52 -30.58
N GLU A 104 10.95 0.72 -30.86
CA GLU A 104 10.77 1.83 -29.93
C GLU A 104 9.34 1.81 -29.42
N ALA A 105 9.18 1.63 -28.10
CA ALA A 105 7.86 1.48 -27.53
C ALA A 105 7.12 2.82 -27.68
N GLU A 106 6.00 2.80 -28.41
CA GLU A 106 5.16 3.98 -28.55
C GLU A 106 4.79 4.54 -27.15
N PRO A 107 5.00 5.84 -26.89
CA PRO A 107 4.62 6.48 -25.64
C PRO A 107 3.14 6.28 -25.33
N LEU A 108 2.81 6.01 -24.07
CA LEU A 108 1.45 5.79 -23.64
C LEU A 108 0.70 7.11 -23.55
N ARG A 109 0.02 7.50 -24.64
CA ARG A 109 -0.82 8.70 -24.69
C ARG A 109 -2.14 8.45 -23.95
N GLY A 110 -2.68 9.50 -23.33
CA GLY A 110 -4.05 9.49 -22.79
C GLY A 110 -4.20 8.92 -21.37
N LEU A 111 -3.11 8.57 -20.68
CA LEU A 111 -3.16 8.24 -19.25
C LEU A 111 -2.47 9.36 -18.45
N LYS A 112 -3.23 10.07 -17.61
CA LYS A 112 -2.66 11.01 -16.65
C LYS A 112 -2.22 10.23 -15.42
N PHE A 113 -0.93 10.01 -15.31
CA PHE A 113 -0.33 9.23 -14.24
C PHE A 113 -0.10 10.08 -12.98
N SER A 114 -0.54 9.61 -11.81
CA SER A 114 -0.33 10.27 -10.51
C SER A 114 0.90 9.70 -9.80
N PHE A 115 0.86 8.41 -9.44
CA PHE A 115 1.90 7.78 -8.62
C PHE A 115 2.14 6.33 -9.03
N LEU A 116 3.38 5.89 -8.82
CA LEU A 116 3.75 4.48 -8.76
C LEU A 116 3.85 4.10 -7.28
N CYS A 117 2.83 3.44 -6.75
CA CYS A 117 2.83 2.93 -5.39
C CYS A 117 3.55 1.57 -5.34
N LEU A 118 4.61 1.51 -4.56
CA LEU A 118 5.45 0.35 -4.33
C LEU A 118 5.18 -0.17 -2.91
N SER A 119 4.26 -1.12 -2.81
CA SER A 119 3.62 -1.54 -1.57
C SER A 119 4.27 -2.77 -0.93
N GLY A 120 4.07 -2.91 0.38
CA GLY A 120 4.63 -4.00 1.17
C GLY A 120 6.12 -3.81 1.47
N VAL A 121 6.56 -2.56 1.58
CA VAL A 121 7.91 -2.25 2.09
C VAL A 121 8.00 -2.59 3.57
N ASP A 122 9.12 -3.17 3.97
CA ASP A 122 9.35 -3.70 5.32
C ASP A 122 10.83 -3.56 5.74
N ASP A 123 11.17 -4.19 6.87
CA ASP A 123 12.51 -4.19 7.48
C ASP A 123 13.63 -4.73 6.57
N SER A 124 13.30 -5.40 5.45
CA SER A 124 14.32 -5.85 4.48
C SER A 124 14.95 -4.71 3.66
N VAL A 125 14.38 -3.50 3.70
CA VAL A 125 14.85 -2.35 2.93
C VAL A 125 15.45 -1.29 3.83
N SER A 126 16.62 -0.76 3.46
CA SER A 126 17.21 0.38 4.15
C SER A 126 16.40 1.65 3.94
N PRO A 127 16.01 2.39 5.01
CA PRO A 127 15.35 3.68 4.88
C PRO A 127 16.12 4.70 4.04
N ARG A 128 17.47 4.66 4.10
CA ARG A 128 18.35 5.50 3.29
C ARG A 128 18.11 5.29 1.79
N THR A 129 17.99 4.03 1.37
CA THR A 129 17.79 3.68 -0.04
C THR A 129 16.41 4.13 -0.53
N LEU A 130 15.36 4.01 0.30
CA LEU A 130 14.04 4.56 -0.04
C LEU A 130 14.10 6.07 -0.29
N CYS A 131 14.79 6.79 0.61
CA CYS A 131 14.97 8.22 0.47
C CYS A 131 15.75 8.60 -0.80
N ASP A 132 16.78 7.82 -1.17
CA ASP A 132 17.53 8.04 -2.43
C ASP A 132 16.63 7.85 -3.66
N ILE A 133 15.81 6.80 -3.68
CA ILE A 133 14.87 6.53 -4.77
C ILE A 133 13.79 7.63 -4.85
N SER A 134 13.20 8.04 -3.73
CA SER A 134 12.17 9.09 -3.72
C SER A 134 12.69 10.46 -4.14
N GLN A 135 13.95 10.78 -3.82
CA GLN A 135 14.57 12.02 -4.28
C GLN A 135 14.76 12.05 -5.80
N GLU A 136 15.09 10.92 -6.40
CA GLU A 136 15.26 10.78 -7.85
C GLU A 136 13.90 10.68 -8.57
N PHE A 137 12.92 10.02 -7.95
CA PHE A 137 11.62 9.72 -8.54
C PHE A 137 10.48 10.22 -7.67
N SER A 138 10.15 11.51 -7.77
CA SER A 138 9.08 12.14 -6.99
C SER A 138 7.67 11.57 -7.22
N PHE A 139 7.46 10.75 -8.24
CA PHE A 139 6.19 10.07 -8.50
C PHE A 139 6.09 8.71 -7.80
N VAL A 140 7.16 8.24 -7.18
CA VAL A 140 7.14 7.01 -6.37
C VAL A 140 6.46 7.32 -5.04
N GLU A 141 5.54 6.44 -4.66
CA GLU A 141 4.97 6.39 -3.32
C GLU A 141 5.27 5.02 -2.71
N TRP A 142 5.50 4.98 -1.40
CA TRP A 142 5.77 3.75 -0.68
C TRP A 142 4.54 3.32 0.13
N GLY A 143 4.02 2.13 -0.17
CA GLY A 143 2.91 1.53 0.56
C GLY A 143 3.42 0.70 1.74
N VAL A 144 3.03 1.07 2.96
CA VAL A 144 3.39 0.36 4.19
C VAL A 144 2.17 -0.39 4.72
N ASN A 145 2.27 -1.70 4.90
CA ASN A 145 1.16 -2.50 5.40
C ASN A 145 1.11 -2.48 6.94
N PHE A 146 -0.07 -2.19 7.48
CA PHE A 146 -0.34 -2.17 8.91
C PHE A 146 -1.36 -3.23 9.29
N ARG A 147 -0.94 -4.14 10.16
CA ARG A 147 -1.77 -5.15 10.83
C ARG A 147 -1.18 -5.45 12.20
N ALA A 148 -1.95 -5.22 13.26
CA ALA A 148 -1.49 -5.38 14.65
C ALA A 148 -0.88 -6.77 14.93
N ASP A 149 -1.46 -7.81 14.33
CA ASP A 149 -1.02 -9.20 14.51
C ASP A 149 0.28 -9.54 13.76
N LYS A 150 0.64 -8.78 12.72
CA LYS A 150 1.75 -9.09 11.79
C LYS A 150 2.92 -8.11 11.81
N GLN A 151 2.70 -6.91 12.33
CA GLN A 151 3.67 -5.81 12.29
C GLN A 151 5.04 -6.21 12.88
N GLY A 152 6.09 -6.10 12.07
CA GLY A 152 7.46 -6.47 12.43
C GLY A 152 7.71 -7.96 12.65
N LYS A 153 6.72 -8.83 12.37
CA LYS A 153 6.80 -10.28 12.58
C LYS A 153 6.80 -11.06 11.28
N GLU A 154 6.07 -10.57 10.27
CA GLU A 154 5.93 -11.19 8.96
C GLU A 154 6.52 -10.30 7.86
N PRO A 155 7.05 -10.90 6.78
CA PRO A 155 7.35 -10.19 5.55
C PRO A 155 6.18 -9.31 5.11
N ARG A 156 6.50 -8.14 4.53
CA ARG A 156 5.60 -7.07 4.05
C ARG A 156 5.02 -6.16 5.12
N TYR A 157 5.25 -6.44 6.41
CA TYR A 157 4.73 -5.65 7.52
C TYR A 157 5.87 -5.01 8.30
N ALA A 158 6.20 -3.76 7.96
CA ALA A 158 7.27 -3.01 8.60
C ALA A 158 7.11 -2.90 10.12
N SER A 159 8.19 -3.09 10.87
CA SER A 159 8.22 -2.86 12.31
C SER A 159 8.10 -1.37 12.65
N LEU A 160 7.66 -1.08 13.88
CA LEU A 160 7.70 0.29 14.42
C LEU A 160 9.14 0.81 14.54
N ALA A 161 10.11 -0.06 14.79
CA ALA A 161 11.52 0.33 14.84
C ALA A 161 12.00 0.83 13.48
N TRP A 162 11.62 0.14 12.41
CA TRP A 162 11.92 0.55 11.04
C TRP A 162 11.26 1.88 10.67
N LEU A 163 9.99 2.10 11.04
CA LEU A 163 9.31 3.38 10.81
C LEU A 163 9.98 4.55 11.52
N ARG A 164 10.49 4.35 12.75
CA ARG A 164 11.28 5.36 13.46
C ARG A 164 12.59 5.68 12.75
N GLN A 165 13.33 4.65 12.30
CA GLN A 165 14.56 4.85 11.52
C GLN A 165 14.29 5.61 10.22
N LEU A 166 13.18 5.30 9.55
CA LEU A 166 12.75 6.01 8.35
C LEU A 166 12.45 7.47 8.64
N ARG A 167 11.72 7.77 9.72
CA ARG A 167 11.44 9.14 10.14
C ARG A 167 12.73 9.92 10.44
N GLU A 168 13.64 9.32 11.21
CA GLU A 168 14.94 9.93 11.54
C GLU A 168 15.75 10.24 10.28
N GLU A 169 15.79 9.32 9.30
CA GLU A 169 16.49 9.52 8.03
C GLU A 169 15.85 10.65 7.20
N ILE A 170 14.52 10.74 7.17
CA ILE A 170 13.80 11.84 6.51
C ILE A 170 14.13 13.17 7.16
N ASP A 171 14.00 13.27 8.48
CA ASP A 171 14.27 14.51 9.23
C ASP A 171 15.72 14.97 9.01
N ARG A 172 16.68 14.04 9.07
CA ARG A 172 18.10 14.30 8.79
C ARG A 172 18.32 14.88 7.39
N ARG A 173 17.59 14.42 6.37
CA ARG A 173 17.71 14.94 5.01
C ARG A 173 17.01 16.27 4.82
N GLN A 174 15.85 16.46 5.44
CA GLN A 174 15.09 17.72 5.39
C GLN A 174 15.86 18.88 6.01
N GLN A 175 16.67 18.64 7.05
CA GLN A 175 17.57 19.65 7.63
C GLN A 175 18.54 20.28 6.62
N THR A 176 18.82 19.62 5.48
CA THR A 176 19.68 20.19 4.42
C THR A 176 18.96 21.19 3.50
N GLY A 177 17.62 21.29 3.60
CA GLY A 177 16.78 22.16 2.77
C GLY A 177 16.65 21.76 1.30
N LYS A 178 17.26 20.63 0.87
CA LYS A 178 17.25 20.17 -0.52
C LYS A 178 16.43 18.91 -0.76
N PHE A 179 15.81 18.37 0.29
CA PHE A 179 15.12 17.10 0.22
C PHE A 179 13.63 17.31 -0.03
N ALA A 180 13.11 16.73 -1.10
CA ALA A 180 11.69 16.80 -1.41
C ALA A 180 10.89 15.91 -0.43
N PRO A 181 9.60 16.22 -0.18
CA PRO A 181 8.73 15.31 0.57
C PRO A 181 8.69 13.92 -0.07
N ILE A 182 8.71 12.88 0.76
CA ILE A 182 8.48 11.50 0.34
C ILE A 182 6.98 11.21 0.43
N HIS A 183 6.44 10.49 -0.55
CA HIS A 183 5.06 10.05 -0.52
C HIS A 183 4.93 8.67 0.15
N PHE A 184 4.01 8.58 1.11
CA PHE A 184 3.68 7.34 1.80
C PHE A 184 2.17 7.08 1.78
N ALA A 185 1.80 5.82 1.60
CA ALA A 185 0.45 5.32 1.82
C ALA A 185 0.44 4.24 2.90
N ALA A 186 -0.48 4.35 3.86
CA ALA A 186 -0.68 3.35 4.90
C ALA A 186 -1.78 2.39 4.47
N HIS A 187 -1.47 1.11 4.39
CA HIS A 187 -2.42 0.06 3.98
C HIS A 187 -2.93 -0.64 5.23
N LEU A 188 -4.11 -0.27 5.70
CA LEU A 188 -4.70 -0.78 6.93
C LEU A 188 -5.52 -2.03 6.64
N GLY A 189 -5.13 -3.14 7.28
CA GLY A 189 -5.91 -4.38 7.36
C GLY A 189 -6.30 -4.70 8.81
N GLY A 190 -7.00 -5.81 9.01
CA GLY A 190 -7.30 -6.37 10.33
C GLY A 190 -8.03 -5.40 11.24
N GLU A 191 -7.64 -5.40 12.51
CA GLU A 191 -8.24 -4.56 13.56
C GLU A 191 -8.10 -3.07 13.24
N TYR A 192 -6.94 -2.62 12.75
CA TYR A 192 -6.73 -1.22 12.37
C TYR A 192 -7.71 -0.73 11.30
N CYS A 193 -8.00 -1.55 10.29
CA CYS A 193 -9.03 -1.21 9.32
C CYS A 193 -10.42 -1.13 9.98
N VAL A 194 -10.74 -2.08 10.86
CA VAL A 194 -12.05 -2.13 11.55
C VAL A 194 -12.25 -0.92 12.47
N ASP A 195 -11.22 -0.47 13.16
CA ASP A 195 -11.31 0.67 14.07
C ASP A 195 -11.61 1.96 13.32
N VAL A 196 -10.92 2.20 12.19
CA VAL A 196 -11.26 3.30 11.27
C VAL A 196 -12.70 3.22 10.78
N MET A 197 -13.14 2.02 10.38
CA MET A 197 -14.52 1.79 9.95
C MET A 197 -15.55 2.08 11.06
N LYS A 198 -15.19 1.84 12.33
CA LYS A 198 -16.06 2.13 13.49
C LYS A 198 -16.10 3.61 13.88
N GLY A 199 -15.21 4.43 13.32
CA GLY A 199 -15.15 5.86 13.61
C GLY A 199 -13.89 6.29 14.37
N ASP A 200 -12.97 5.36 14.67
CA ASP A 200 -11.73 5.69 15.35
C ASP A 200 -10.67 6.19 14.36
N ALA A 201 -10.39 7.48 14.42
CA ALA A 201 -9.40 8.14 13.57
C ALA A 201 -8.01 8.23 14.21
N SER A 202 -7.81 7.67 15.41
CA SER A 202 -6.61 7.94 16.23
C SER A 202 -5.33 7.47 15.54
N LEU A 203 -5.30 6.24 15.03
CA LEU A 203 -4.15 5.73 14.30
C LEU A 203 -3.87 6.55 13.02
N VAL A 204 -4.91 6.95 12.30
CA VAL A 204 -4.76 7.75 11.07
C VAL A 204 -4.14 9.12 11.39
N ARG A 205 -4.57 9.76 12.49
CA ARG A 205 -3.96 11.02 12.96
C ARG A 205 -2.47 10.82 13.26
N THR A 206 -2.12 9.80 14.03
CA THR A 206 -0.71 9.47 14.31
C THR A 206 0.10 9.24 13.04
N LEU A 207 -0.41 8.48 12.08
CA LEU A 207 0.29 8.23 10.82
C LEU A 207 0.50 9.52 10.00
N TRP A 208 -0.49 10.41 9.98
CA TRP A 208 -0.36 11.69 9.29
C TRP A 208 0.57 12.67 10.03
N GLU A 209 0.34 12.91 11.32
CA GLU A 209 1.06 13.91 12.11
C GLU A 209 2.51 13.51 12.38
N ASP A 210 2.73 12.26 12.81
CA ASP A 210 4.05 11.82 13.26
C ASP A 210 4.91 11.24 12.14
N TYR A 211 4.29 10.68 11.10
CA TYR A 211 5.01 9.97 10.02
C TYR A 211 4.78 10.57 8.63
N GLY A 212 3.88 11.54 8.47
CA GLY A 212 3.66 12.22 7.19
C GLY A 212 2.93 11.37 6.14
N PHE A 213 2.17 10.36 6.53
CA PHE A 213 1.33 9.61 5.60
C PHE A 213 0.20 10.52 5.09
N LEU A 214 0.17 10.74 3.77
CA LEU A 214 -0.85 11.57 3.12
C LEU A 214 -2.02 10.73 2.60
N ARG A 215 -1.88 9.40 2.61
CA ARG A 215 -2.85 8.47 2.05
C ARG A 215 -3.05 7.26 2.96
N VAL A 216 -4.31 6.86 3.13
CA VAL A 216 -4.69 5.67 3.89
C VAL A 216 -5.58 4.79 3.06
N GLN A 217 -5.08 3.60 2.71
CA GLN A 217 -5.84 2.55 2.07
C GLN A 217 -6.50 1.63 3.09
N LEU A 218 -7.81 1.48 2.97
CA LEU A 218 -8.63 0.57 3.76
C LEU A 218 -8.94 -0.67 2.91
N SER A 219 -8.57 -1.82 3.46
CA SER A 219 -8.79 -3.13 2.84
C SER A 219 -9.75 -3.98 3.67
N PRO A 220 -11.06 -3.65 3.73
CA PRO A 220 -12.02 -4.31 4.62
C PRO A 220 -12.52 -5.65 4.04
N THR A 221 -11.60 -6.55 3.70
CA THR A 221 -11.89 -7.87 3.13
C THR A 221 -11.58 -8.98 4.12
N ARG A 222 -12.16 -10.17 3.88
CA ARG A 222 -11.90 -11.35 4.71
C ARG A 222 -10.43 -11.78 4.69
N VAL A 223 -9.74 -11.67 3.55
CA VAL A 223 -8.31 -11.97 3.41
C VAL A 223 -7.47 -11.12 4.38
N HIS A 224 -7.91 -9.90 4.65
CA HIS A 224 -7.28 -9.01 5.62
C HIS A 224 -7.86 -9.11 7.03
N GLY A 225 -8.65 -10.14 7.35
CA GLY A 225 -9.18 -10.38 8.69
C GLY A 225 -10.41 -9.54 9.06
N VAL A 226 -11.09 -8.92 8.09
CA VAL A 226 -12.27 -8.09 8.33
C VAL A 226 -13.57 -8.85 8.04
N ASN A 227 -14.58 -8.68 8.91
CA ASN A 227 -15.91 -9.24 8.69
C ASN A 227 -16.70 -8.41 7.67
N SER A 228 -16.61 -8.78 6.39
CA SER A 228 -17.23 -8.04 5.29
C SER A 228 -18.78 -8.05 5.29
N SER A 229 -19.44 -8.90 6.09
CA SER A 229 -20.91 -8.91 6.20
C SER A 229 -21.49 -7.67 6.88
N GLN A 230 -20.67 -6.91 7.61
CA GLN A 230 -21.13 -5.77 8.43
C GLN A 230 -20.77 -4.40 7.85
N LEU A 231 -20.11 -4.34 6.68
CA LEU A 231 -19.52 -3.10 6.16
C LEU A 231 -20.51 -1.96 5.98
N ARG A 232 -21.76 -2.25 5.59
CA ARG A 232 -22.79 -1.22 5.44
C ARG A 232 -23.12 -0.51 6.74
N LYS A 233 -22.98 -1.18 7.89
CA LYS A 233 -23.25 -0.60 9.22
C LYS A 233 -22.26 0.51 9.57
N TYR A 234 -21.07 0.46 8.97
CA TYR A 234 -19.97 1.39 9.19
C TYR A 234 -20.02 2.62 8.28
N LEU A 235 -20.96 2.72 7.34
CA LEU A 235 -20.99 3.79 6.34
C LEU A 235 -20.98 5.20 6.98
N ALA A 236 -21.81 5.42 8.01
CA ALA A 236 -21.90 6.72 8.68
C ALA A 236 -20.61 7.07 9.45
N SER A 237 -20.08 6.12 10.22
CA SER A 237 -18.83 6.30 10.97
C SER A 237 -17.63 6.53 10.06
N LEU A 238 -17.52 5.77 8.96
CA LEU A 238 -16.44 5.96 7.99
C LEU A 238 -16.49 7.34 7.34
N LYS A 239 -17.68 7.81 6.93
CA LYS A 239 -17.85 9.18 6.41
C LYS A 239 -17.41 10.24 7.43
N SER A 240 -17.74 10.04 8.71
CA SER A 240 -17.30 10.92 9.79
C SER A 240 -15.77 11.00 9.87
N VAL A 241 -15.06 9.86 9.78
CA VAL A 241 -13.59 9.82 9.82
C VAL A 241 -12.98 10.51 8.60
N ILE A 242 -13.51 10.22 7.40
CA ILE A 242 -13.03 10.83 6.14
C ILE A 242 -13.13 12.36 6.22
N SER A 243 -14.29 12.88 6.65
CA SER A 243 -14.53 14.33 6.78
C SER A 243 -13.73 14.97 7.91
N ALA A 244 -13.38 14.23 8.96
CA ALA A 244 -12.59 14.73 10.08
C ALA A 244 -11.10 14.91 9.75
N LEU A 245 -10.63 14.36 8.62
CA LEU A 245 -9.24 14.36 8.19
C LEU A 245 -9.10 14.74 6.70
N PRO A 246 -9.53 15.96 6.30
CA PRO A 246 -9.52 16.40 4.89
C PRO A 246 -8.13 16.41 4.24
N GLN A 247 -7.07 16.47 5.04
CA GLN A 247 -5.68 16.46 4.62
C GLN A 247 -5.14 15.05 4.28
N VAL A 248 -5.89 14.00 4.62
CA VAL A 248 -5.57 12.61 4.29
C VAL A 248 -6.49 12.13 3.17
N GLU A 249 -5.91 11.60 2.09
CA GLU A 249 -6.68 10.89 1.07
C GLU A 249 -7.01 9.49 1.57
N PHE A 250 -8.29 9.17 1.74
CA PHE A 250 -8.74 7.83 2.03
C PHE A 250 -8.92 7.06 0.73
N VAL A 251 -8.48 5.82 0.71
CA VAL A 251 -8.61 4.92 -0.43
C VAL A 251 -9.40 3.70 0.03
N LEU A 252 -10.55 3.42 -0.58
CA LEU A 252 -11.28 2.19 -0.31
C LEU A 252 -10.97 1.14 -1.38
N GLU A 253 -10.48 -0.03 -0.96
CA GLU A 253 -10.32 -1.17 -1.85
C GLU A 253 -11.68 -1.69 -2.31
N VAL A 254 -11.86 -1.74 -3.63
CA VAL A 254 -13.08 -2.20 -4.31
C VAL A 254 -12.90 -3.65 -4.73
N THR A 255 -13.62 -4.53 -4.06
CA THR A 255 -13.72 -5.97 -4.35
C THR A 255 -15.18 -6.37 -4.46
N LYS A 256 -15.42 -7.66 -4.74
CA LYS A 256 -16.78 -8.23 -4.65
C LYS A 256 -17.36 -8.09 -3.24
N GLU A 257 -16.54 -8.20 -2.20
CA GLU A 257 -16.95 -8.11 -0.80
C GLU A 257 -17.29 -6.68 -0.38
N THR A 258 -16.54 -5.70 -0.88
CA THR A 258 -16.68 -4.29 -0.48
C THR A 258 -17.58 -3.49 -1.41
N ARG A 259 -18.06 -4.09 -2.51
CA ARG A 259 -18.89 -3.41 -3.54
C ARG A 259 -20.08 -2.67 -2.95
N GLY A 260 -20.79 -3.29 -2.01
CA GLY A 260 -22.00 -2.71 -1.40
C GLY A 260 -21.72 -1.43 -0.60
N LEU A 261 -20.56 -1.34 0.04
CA LEU A 261 -20.09 -0.14 0.74
C LEU A 261 -19.53 0.88 -0.26
N SER A 262 -18.69 0.42 -1.19
CA SER A 262 -18.01 1.26 -2.18
C SER A 262 -19.02 2.03 -3.03
N PHE A 263 -20.07 1.37 -3.51
CA PHE A 263 -21.09 2.03 -4.32
C PHE A 263 -21.89 3.06 -3.53
N ALA A 264 -22.22 2.77 -2.27
CA ALA A 264 -22.88 3.74 -1.40
C ALA A 264 -22.03 5.00 -1.13
N LEU A 265 -20.70 4.88 -1.19
CA LEU A 265 -19.77 6.02 -1.12
C LEU A 265 -19.56 6.71 -2.47
N MET A 266 -19.69 6.00 -3.59
CA MET A 266 -19.65 6.60 -4.93
C MET A 266 -20.91 7.42 -5.22
N ASP A 267 -22.06 7.00 -4.68
CA ASP A 267 -23.34 7.71 -4.81
C ASP A 267 -23.37 9.00 -3.96
N ASP A 268 -22.52 9.10 -2.93
CA ASP A 268 -22.35 10.27 -2.07
C ASP A 268 -20.85 10.54 -1.85
N PRO A 269 -20.15 11.03 -2.90
CA PRO A 269 -18.69 11.10 -2.92
C PRO A 269 -18.15 12.09 -1.89
N GLN A 270 -17.10 11.68 -1.20
CA GLN A 270 -16.36 12.55 -0.27
C GLN A 270 -15.15 13.17 -0.99
N PRO A 271 -14.78 14.43 -0.70
CA PRO A 271 -13.76 15.16 -1.48
C PRO A 271 -12.35 14.56 -1.40
N ASN A 272 -12.04 13.87 -0.31
CA ASN A 272 -10.76 13.19 -0.05
C ASN A 272 -10.90 11.66 -0.07
N LEU A 273 -11.87 11.12 -0.81
CA LEU A 273 -12.05 9.68 -1.01
C LEU A 273 -11.72 9.26 -2.44
N ALA A 274 -10.88 8.23 -2.54
CA ALA A 274 -10.47 7.56 -3.76
C ALA A 274 -10.82 6.06 -3.70
N PHE A 275 -10.74 5.38 -4.84
CA PHE A 275 -11.05 3.95 -4.93
C PHE A 275 -9.91 3.16 -5.57
N PHE A 276 -9.57 2.04 -4.95
CA PHE A 276 -8.54 1.13 -5.43
C PHE A 276 -9.16 -0.15 -5.99
N PHE A 277 -8.92 -0.42 -7.27
CA PHE A 277 -9.38 -1.64 -7.92
C PHE A 277 -8.29 -2.69 -7.89
N ASN A 278 -8.33 -3.53 -6.86
CA ASN A 278 -7.49 -4.72 -6.77
C ASN A 278 -8.08 -5.82 -7.65
N CYS A 279 -7.23 -6.47 -8.45
CA CYS A 279 -7.64 -7.52 -9.36
C CYS A 279 -7.26 -8.93 -8.89
N GLU A 280 -6.74 -9.04 -7.68
CA GLU A 280 -6.58 -10.32 -7.02
C GLU A 280 -7.96 -10.98 -6.83
N GLY A 281 -8.12 -12.18 -7.39
CA GLY A 281 -9.33 -12.99 -7.20
C GLY A 281 -10.36 -12.96 -8.33
N GLN A 282 -10.04 -12.46 -9.53
CA GLN A 282 -10.73 -12.98 -10.72
C GLN A 282 -10.23 -14.41 -10.95
N GLU A 283 -10.92 -15.36 -10.32
CA GLU A 283 -10.92 -16.76 -10.76
C GLU A 283 -11.01 -16.76 -12.29
N PRO A 284 -10.10 -17.43 -13.00
CA PRO A 284 -10.17 -17.49 -14.45
C PRO A 284 -11.56 -17.98 -14.82
N SER A 285 -12.33 -17.14 -15.52
CA SER A 285 -13.66 -17.49 -16.00
C SER A 285 -13.57 -18.86 -16.65
N PRO A 286 -14.43 -19.83 -16.28
CA PRO A 286 -14.39 -21.16 -16.87
C PRO A 286 -14.48 -20.99 -18.38
N SER A 287 -13.39 -21.30 -19.08
CA SER A 287 -13.31 -21.21 -20.52
C SER A 287 -14.53 -21.91 -21.12
N PRO A 288 -15.27 -21.30 -22.07
CA PRO A 288 -16.44 -21.92 -22.67
C PRO A 288 -16.01 -23.29 -23.19
N SER A 289 -16.51 -24.35 -22.57
CA SER A 289 -16.22 -25.71 -22.99
C SER A 289 -16.65 -25.82 -24.44
N SER A 290 -15.68 -26.08 -25.31
CA SER A 290 -15.94 -26.50 -26.68
C SER A 290 -16.73 -27.80 -26.60
N SER A 291 -18.06 -27.68 -26.70
CA SER A 291 -18.98 -28.80 -26.77
C SER A 291 -18.86 -29.47 -28.14
N SER A 292 -17.76 -30.20 -28.35
CA SER A 292 -17.71 -31.25 -29.37
C SER A 292 -18.61 -32.38 -28.89
N ARG A 293 -19.88 -32.35 -29.31
CA ARG A 293 -20.79 -33.50 -29.27
C ARG A 293 -20.15 -34.64 -30.08
N SER A 294 -19.54 -35.61 -29.41
CA SER A 294 -19.36 -36.94 -29.97
C SER A 294 -20.60 -37.77 -29.66
N HIS A 295 -21.29 -38.19 -30.71
CA HIS A 295 -22.34 -39.20 -30.68
C HIS A 295 -21.82 -40.50 -30.03
N ALA A 296 -22.61 -41.08 -29.13
CA ALA A 296 -22.57 -42.50 -28.78
C ALA A 296 -24.02 -43.04 -28.73
N PRO A 297 -24.27 -44.28 -29.16
CA PRO A 297 -25.60 -44.81 -29.42
C PRO A 297 -26.29 -45.41 -28.19
N GLU A 298 -27.62 -45.36 -28.23
CA GLU A 298 -28.58 -46.00 -27.33
C GLU A 298 -28.55 -47.54 -27.43
N ASN A 299 -28.82 -48.20 -26.30
CA ASN A 299 -29.53 -49.49 -26.08
C ASN A 299 -29.33 -49.81 -24.58
N GLY A 300 -30.32 -49.85 -23.68
CA GLY A 300 -31.52 -50.67 -23.63
C GLY A 300 -31.77 -51.08 -22.14
N PRO A 301 -32.93 -51.64 -21.74
CA PRO A 301 -33.60 -51.25 -20.49
C PRO A 301 -33.79 -52.34 -19.39
N SER A 302 -34.25 -51.86 -18.23
CA SER A 302 -35.23 -52.48 -17.29
C SER A 302 -34.77 -53.54 -16.25
N LEU A 303 -34.98 -53.27 -14.95
CA LEU A 303 -36.08 -53.83 -14.12
C LEU A 303 -35.92 -53.49 -12.61
N ALA A 304 -37.06 -53.12 -11.99
CA ALA A 304 -37.62 -53.43 -10.65
C ALA A 304 -36.66 -53.75 -9.46
N SER A 305 -36.90 -53.41 -8.19
CA SER A 305 -38.07 -52.99 -7.41
C SER A 305 -37.63 -52.84 -5.93
N SER A 306 -38.40 -52.09 -5.14
CA SER A 306 -38.84 -52.42 -3.76
C SER A 306 -38.58 -51.34 -2.70
N GLU A 307 -39.68 -51.08 -2.00
CA GLU A 307 -39.93 -50.16 -0.89
C GLU A 307 -39.49 -50.72 0.48
N ASN A 308 -39.78 -49.91 1.51
CA ASN A 308 -39.58 -50.02 2.98
C ASN A 308 -38.28 -49.36 3.47
N GLY A 309 -38.25 -48.47 4.45
CA GLY A 309 -39.25 -48.00 5.42
C GLY A 309 -38.54 -47.69 6.75
N VAL A 310 -38.78 -46.48 7.28
CA VAL A 310 -38.74 -46.08 8.70
C VAL A 310 -37.38 -45.92 9.43
N SER A 311 -37.28 -44.72 10.02
CA SER A 311 -36.38 -44.16 11.05
C SER A 311 -36.14 -45.04 12.29
N GLU A 312 -34.92 -45.06 12.85
CA GLU A 312 -34.58 -44.42 14.14
C GLU A 312 -33.08 -44.57 14.49
N LYS A 313 -32.70 -44.02 15.63
CA LYS A 313 -31.44 -43.37 16.00
C LYS A 313 -30.59 -44.26 16.92
N ALA A 314 -29.27 -44.04 16.86
CA ALA A 314 -28.28 -44.12 17.94
C ALA A 314 -27.33 -45.34 18.07
N ALA A 315 -26.05 -44.96 18.19
CA ALA A 315 -24.96 -45.51 19.02
C ALA A 315 -24.02 -46.59 18.47
N ARG A 316 -22.78 -46.13 18.20
CA ARG A 316 -21.47 -46.63 18.70
C ARG A 316 -21.05 -48.08 18.38
N GLU A 317 -20.03 -48.25 17.53
CA GLU A 317 -18.62 -48.55 17.89
C GLU A 317 -17.79 -49.12 16.71
N LEU A 318 -16.58 -48.54 16.56
CA LEU A 318 -15.27 -49.15 16.26
C LEU A 318 -15.02 -50.10 15.05
N ARG A 319 -13.98 -49.69 14.31
CA ARG A 319 -13.02 -50.43 13.45
C ARG A 319 -13.47 -50.80 12.02
N SER A 320 -12.78 -50.26 11.01
CA SER A 320 -11.66 -50.99 10.39
C SER A 320 -10.92 -50.14 9.36
N SER A 321 -9.61 -50.26 9.42
CA SER A 321 -8.60 -49.89 8.45
C SER A 321 -8.66 -50.77 7.20
N GLY A 322 -8.47 -50.17 6.02
CA GLY A 322 -8.27 -50.87 4.75
C GLY A 322 -7.39 -50.04 3.80
N PRO A 323 -6.26 -50.58 3.30
CA PRO A 323 -5.28 -49.86 2.48
C PRO A 323 -5.40 -50.14 0.97
N GLY A 324 -4.83 -49.26 0.14
CA GLY A 324 -4.17 -49.64 -1.11
C GLY A 324 -4.74 -49.12 -2.44
N GLY A 325 -3.83 -48.65 -3.31
CA GLY A 325 -4.04 -48.44 -4.76
C GLY A 325 -3.60 -47.04 -5.22
N LYS A 326 -2.31 -46.76 -5.46
CA LYS A 326 -1.44 -47.06 -6.62
C LYS A 326 -1.28 -45.86 -7.57
N GLU A 327 0.00 -45.57 -7.82
CA GLU A 327 0.59 -44.67 -8.82
C GLU A 327 0.08 -44.91 -10.24
N GLY A 328 0.10 -43.83 -11.04
CA GLY A 328 -0.03 -43.89 -12.49
C GLY A 328 0.05 -42.50 -13.15
N ASP A 329 1.15 -42.30 -13.86
CA ASP A 329 1.32 -41.45 -15.05
C ASP A 329 1.77 -39.98 -14.94
N ALA A 330 3.07 -39.85 -15.21
CA ALA A 330 3.76 -38.67 -15.69
C ALA A 330 3.49 -38.41 -17.19
N ASN A 331 3.86 -37.19 -17.63
CA ASN A 331 3.93 -36.66 -19.00
C ASN A 331 2.65 -36.09 -19.65
N SER A 332 2.49 -34.77 -19.57
CA SER A 332 2.18 -33.95 -20.76
C SER A 332 2.71 -32.52 -20.61
N SER A 333 3.86 -32.27 -21.23
CA SER A 333 4.38 -30.94 -21.53
C SER A 333 3.61 -30.36 -22.72
N GLY A 334 2.58 -29.56 -22.44
CA GLY A 334 1.78 -28.86 -23.44
C GLY A 334 1.55 -27.41 -23.02
N SER A 335 2.43 -26.52 -23.48
CA SER A 335 2.35 -25.07 -23.28
C SER A 335 1.00 -24.52 -23.76
N ARG A 336 0.14 -24.11 -22.82
CA ARG A 336 -1.08 -23.36 -23.12
C ARG A 336 -1.17 -22.13 -22.22
N ALA A 337 -0.43 -21.08 -22.56
CA ALA A 337 -0.84 -19.72 -22.24
C ALA A 337 -1.53 -19.20 -23.50
N PRO A 338 -2.87 -19.05 -23.55
CA PRO A 338 -3.46 -17.81 -23.02
C PRO A 338 -4.95 -17.87 -22.64
N THR A 339 -5.35 -17.07 -21.64
CA THR A 339 -6.47 -16.12 -21.82
C THR A 339 -6.38 -14.98 -20.80
N PRO A 340 -5.82 -13.80 -21.15
CA PRO A 340 -6.18 -12.57 -20.46
C PRO A 340 -6.96 -11.69 -21.44
N PRO A 341 -8.30 -11.74 -21.44
CA PRO A 341 -8.99 -10.48 -21.16
C PRO A 341 -10.35 -10.71 -20.47
N ARG A 342 -10.72 -9.95 -19.44
CA ARG A 342 -11.08 -8.53 -19.57
C ARG A 342 -10.82 -7.76 -18.26
N ARG A 343 -10.17 -6.61 -18.37
CA ARG A 343 -10.58 -5.39 -17.63
C ARG A 343 -11.12 -4.42 -18.69
N PRO A 344 -12.02 -3.43 -18.42
CA PRO A 344 -12.59 -2.96 -17.13
C PRO A 344 -14.12 -2.67 -17.23
N PRO A 345 -14.91 -2.62 -16.12
CA PRO A 345 -15.38 -1.31 -15.62
C PRO A 345 -15.72 -1.32 -14.10
N PRO A 346 -16.11 -0.18 -13.47
CA PRO A 346 -16.17 1.19 -13.97
C PRO A 346 -15.12 2.12 -13.36
N CYS A 347 -14.84 3.18 -14.11
CA CYS A 347 -14.31 4.41 -13.57
C CYS A 347 -15.43 5.03 -12.70
N PRO A 348 -15.30 5.03 -11.37
CA PRO A 348 -16.26 5.67 -10.48
C PRO A 348 -16.25 7.14 -10.82
N HIS A 349 -17.41 7.67 -11.23
CA HIS A 349 -17.77 9.07 -11.44
C HIS A 349 -16.70 10.05 -12.00
N PRO A 350 -17.02 10.92 -12.97
CA PRO A 350 -16.13 12.05 -13.31
C PRO A 350 -15.59 12.76 -12.06
N GLY A 351 -14.26 12.88 -11.93
CA GLY A 351 -13.62 13.60 -10.83
C GLY A 351 -13.11 12.77 -9.65
N ILE A 352 -13.41 11.47 -9.53
CA ILE A 352 -12.88 10.64 -8.44
C ILE A 352 -11.51 10.04 -8.83
N HIS A 353 -10.53 10.15 -7.93
CA HIS A 353 -9.20 9.56 -8.08
C HIS A 353 -9.27 8.03 -7.98
N VAL A 354 -8.58 7.32 -8.88
CA VAL A 354 -8.62 5.85 -8.94
C VAL A 354 -7.26 5.20 -9.08
N GLY A 355 -7.15 4.05 -8.45
CA GLY A 355 -5.97 3.21 -8.47
C GLY A 355 -6.24 1.84 -9.03
N TYR A 356 -5.21 1.26 -9.62
CA TYR A 356 -5.25 -0.11 -10.10
C TYR A 356 -4.06 -0.89 -9.57
N GLY A 357 -4.32 -2.13 -9.17
CA GLY A 357 -3.28 -3.06 -8.73
C GLY A 357 -3.68 -4.50 -8.93
N GLY A 358 -3.04 -5.37 -8.15
CA GLY A 358 -3.26 -6.82 -8.16
C GLY A 358 -2.47 -7.53 -9.26
N CYS A 359 -1.61 -8.46 -8.85
CA CYS A 359 -0.77 -9.30 -9.71
C CYS A 359 0.10 -8.54 -10.73
N LEU A 360 0.42 -7.27 -10.49
CA LEU A 360 1.33 -6.49 -11.33
C LEU A 360 2.78 -6.89 -11.04
N THR A 361 3.56 -7.10 -12.09
CA THR A 361 4.99 -7.44 -12.05
C THR A 361 5.73 -6.61 -13.09
N ALA A 362 7.06 -6.55 -13.00
CA ALA A 362 7.87 -5.90 -14.03
C ALA A 362 7.63 -6.50 -15.44
N ASP A 363 7.31 -7.79 -15.52
CA ASP A 363 7.11 -8.47 -16.80
C ASP A 363 5.78 -8.10 -17.48
N ASN A 364 4.72 -7.84 -16.71
CA ASN A 364 3.39 -7.56 -17.26
C ASN A 364 2.97 -6.08 -17.17
N LEU A 365 3.69 -5.25 -16.40
CA LEU A 365 3.30 -3.87 -16.09
C LEU A 365 3.04 -3.05 -17.36
N ARG A 366 3.87 -3.21 -18.38
CA ARG A 366 3.73 -2.47 -19.64
C ARG A 366 2.39 -2.73 -20.34
N ASP A 367 1.98 -3.98 -20.42
CA ASP A 367 0.73 -4.37 -21.10
C ASP A 367 -0.50 -4.08 -20.24
N GLU A 368 -0.38 -4.18 -18.92
CA GLU A 368 -1.44 -3.78 -17.99
C GLU A 368 -1.67 -2.26 -18.02
N LEU A 369 -0.61 -1.45 -18.06
CA LEU A 369 -0.73 0.02 -18.20
C LEU A 369 -1.47 0.42 -19.47
N ARG A 370 -1.22 -0.27 -20.59
CA ARG A 370 -1.97 -0.03 -21.85
C ARG A 370 -3.45 -0.39 -21.71
N ARG A 371 -3.74 -1.52 -21.06
CA ARG A 371 -5.12 -1.94 -20.78
C ARG A 371 -5.82 -0.96 -19.84
N ILE A 372 -5.13 -0.43 -18.85
CA ILE A 372 -5.63 0.60 -17.93
C ILE A 372 -5.82 1.95 -18.66
N ALA A 373 -4.93 2.34 -19.56
CA ALA A 373 -5.13 3.55 -20.36
C ALA A 373 -6.39 3.45 -21.24
N ALA A 374 -6.56 2.31 -21.92
CA ALA A 374 -7.77 2.03 -22.68
C ALA A 374 -9.03 1.90 -21.80
N ALA A 375 -8.85 1.50 -20.53
CA ALA A 375 -9.93 1.37 -19.55
C ALA A 375 -10.55 2.69 -19.14
N VAL A 376 -9.65 3.62 -18.84
CA VAL A 376 -9.97 4.89 -18.20
C VAL A 376 -10.61 5.81 -19.23
N ASP A 377 -10.12 5.75 -20.48
CA ASP A 377 -10.65 6.49 -21.65
C ASP A 377 -10.93 7.98 -21.37
N ASP A 378 -10.18 8.55 -20.42
CA ASP A 378 -10.26 9.93 -19.99
C ASP A 378 -8.84 10.46 -19.75
N PRO A 379 -8.28 11.24 -20.69
CA PRO A 379 -6.91 11.75 -20.58
C PRO A 379 -6.70 12.76 -19.46
N ARG A 380 -7.78 13.27 -18.84
CA ARG A 380 -7.68 14.23 -17.74
C ARG A 380 -7.69 13.54 -16.38
N ARG A 381 -8.09 12.27 -16.32
CA ARG A 381 -8.25 11.56 -15.06
C ARG A 381 -6.90 11.09 -14.50
N PRO A 382 -6.50 11.59 -13.33
CA PRO A 382 -5.33 11.07 -12.61
C PRO A 382 -5.57 9.61 -12.20
N VAL A 383 -4.57 8.76 -12.41
CA VAL A 383 -4.58 7.34 -12.04
C VAL A 383 -3.27 6.97 -11.35
N TRP A 384 -3.32 6.21 -10.26
CA TRP A 384 -2.14 5.59 -9.68
C TRP A 384 -2.10 4.07 -9.92
N ILE A 385 -0.90 3.52 -9.84
CA ILE A 385 -0.65 2.09 -10.03
C ILE A 385 0.02 1.54 -8.78
N ASP A 386 -0.49 0.43 -8.28
CA ASP A 386 0.00 -0.21 -7.06
C ASP A 386 0.58 -1.60 -7.35
N LEU A 387 1.80 -1.84 -6.89
CA LEU A 387 2.48 -3.13 -6.99
C LEU A 387 2.92 -3.58 -5.60
N GLU A 388 2.60 -4.80 -5.22
CA GLU A 388 3.08 -5.42 -3.97
C GLU A 388 3.78 -6.75 -4.26
N ALA A 389 3.01 -7.81 -4.55
CA ALA A 389 3.55 -9.17 -4.67
C ALA A 389 4.59 -9.31 -5.79
N GLY A 390 4.43 -8.59 -6.90
CA GLY A 390 5.40 -8.59 -8.01
C GLY A 390 6.74 -7.93 -7.69
N LEU A 391 6.85 -7.21 -6.57
CA LEU A 391 8.09 -6.60 -6.08
C LEU A 391 8.84 -7.53 -5.12
N ARG A 392 8.28 -8.69 -4.78
CA ARG A 392 8.93 -9.62 -3.85
C ARG A 392 9.80 -10.62 -4.59
N SER A 393 10.97 -10.93 -4.05
CA SER A 393 11.78 -12.06 -4.50
C SER A 393 11.40 -13.30 -3.70
N GLN A 394 11.10 -14.40 -4.40
CA GLN A 394 10.77 -15.69 -3.81
C GLN A 394 11.57 -16.78 -4.52
N GLY A 395 11.94 -17.84 -3.80
CA GLY A 395 12.64 -18.99 -4.36
C GLY A 395 12.96 -20.04 -3.30
N PRO A 396 13.36 -21.26 -3.70
CA PRO A 396 13.77 -22.30 -2.76
C PRO A 396 14.89 -21.78 -1.84
N GLY A 397 14.62 -21.72 -0.54
CA GLY A 397 15.55 -21.21 0.46
C GLY A 397 15.76 -19.68 0.46
N ARG A 398 14.97 -18.92 -0.30
CA ARG A 398 14.95 -17.45 -0.22
C ARG A 398 13.79 -17.00 0.66
N HIS A 399 14.06 -16.01 1.51
CA HIS A 399 13.02 -15.34 2.28
C HIS A 399 12.15 -14.49 1.35
N ASP A 400 10.87 -14.34 1.68
CA ASP A 400 10.00 -13.35 1.03
C ASP A 400 10.59 -11.97 1.35
N GLU A 401 11.29 -11.35 0.40
CA GLU A 401 12.03 -10.10 0.58
C GLU A 401 11.62 -9.06 -0.46
N PHE A 402 11.67 -7.79 -0.08
CA PHE A 402 11.37 -6.68 -0.98
C PHE A 402 12.53 -6.44 -1.95
N ASP A 403 12.29 -6.65 -3.24
CA ASP A 403 13.35 -6.66 -4.26
C ASP A 403 13.49 -5.28 -4.94
N LEU A 404 14.52 -4.55 -4.54
CA LEU A 404 14.83 -3.25 -5.15
C LEU A 404 15.16 -3.35 -6.64
N GLY A 405 15.72 -4.48 -7.12
CA GLY A 405 15.96 -4.69 -8.55
C GLY A 405 14.65 -4.70 -9.35
N LYS A 406 13.60 -5.33 -8.80
CA LYS A 406 12.25 -5.31 -9.42
C LYS A 406 11.61 -3.93 -9.35
N VAL A 407 11.81 -3.19 -8.25
CA VAL A 407 11.41 -1.78 -8.14
C VAL A 407 12.01 -0.95 -9.27
N TRP A 408 13.34 -1.02 -9.45
CA TRP A 408 14.03 -0.30 -10.52
C TRP A 408 13.52 -0.67 -11.91
N ALA A 409 13.24 -1.96 -12.14
CA ALA A 409 12.66 -2.41 -13.40
C ALA A 409 11.27 -1.78 -13.66
N CYS A 410 10.40 -1.72 -12.64
CA CYS A 410 9.09 -1.09 -12.74
C CYS A 410 9.19 0.42 -13.01
N ILE A 411 10.07 1.12 -12.27
CA ILE A 411 10.33 2.55 -12.50
C ILE A 411 10.79 2.79 -13.94
N ARG A 412 11.74 1.99 -14.46
CA ARG A 412 12.22 2.12 -15.83
C ARG A 412 11.09 1.94 -16.86
N ILE A 413 10.16 1.01 -16.64
CA ILE A 413 9.00 0.83 -17.53
C ILE A 413 8.14 2.09 -17.60
N ILE A 414 7.92 2.78 -16.47
CA ILE A 414 7.19 4.05 -16.44
C ILE A 414 7.90 5.12 -17.30
N PHE A 415 9.24 5.20 -17.22
CA PHE A 415 10.03 6.10 -18.05
C PHE A 415 9.97 5.77 -19.53
N ASP A 416 10.13 4.49 -19.89
CA ASP A 416 10.11 4.03 -21.28
C ASP A 416 8.76 4.31 -21.95
N LEU A 417 7.67 4.34 -21.18
CA LEU A 417 6.34 4.67 -21.68
C LEU A 417 6.09 6.17 -21.83
N GLY A 418 7.04 7.02 -21.47
CA GLY A 418 6.92 8.47 -21.58
C GLY A 418 5.78 9.06 -20.76
N LEU A 419 5.38 8.37 -19.68
CA LEU A 419 4.27 8.82 -18.85
C LEU A 419 4.62 10.18 -18.22
N PRO A 420 3.70 11.17 -18.29
CA PRO A 420 3.98 12.52 -17.82
C PRO A 420 4.30 12.46 -16.33
N ARG A 421 5.51 12.90 -15.99
CA ARG A 421 5.95 12.99 -14.60
C ARG A 421 5.15 14.10 -13.91
N PRO A 422 4.42 13.82 -12.82
CA PRO A 422 3.90 14.87 -11.97
C PRO A 422 5.07 15.77 -11.61
N ARG A 423 5.02 17.03 -12.05
CA ARG A 423 5.96 18.01 -11.50
C ARG A 423 5.62 18.13 -10.01
N PRO A 424 6.62 18.29 -9.12
CA PRO A 424 6.34 18.63 -7.74
C PRO A 424 5.70 20.03 -7.70
N SER A 425 4.39 20.12 -7.94
CA SER A 425 3.59 21.32 -7.70
C SER A 425 2.89 21.16 -6.35
N TYR A 426 3.63 20.79 -5.32
CA TYR A 426 3.07 20.60 -3.99
C TYR A 426 2.90 21.91 -3.21
N ALA A 427 3.20 23.06 -3.81
CA ALA A 427 3.23 24.34 -3.10
C ALA A 427 2.04 25.29 -3.37
N ALA A 428 1.02 24.93 -4.18
CA ALA A 428 0.06 25.95 -4.63
C ALA A 428 -1.43 25.58 -4.70
N ALA A 429 -1.86 24.35 -4.44
CA ALA A 429 -3.25 23.97 -4.75
C ALA A 429 -3.91 22.90 -3.88
N ARG A 430 -3.70 22.93 -2.56
CA ARG A 430 -4.63 22.31 -1.61
C ARG A 430 -4.82 23.20 -0.40
#